data_AF-A0A1M5QZK0-F1
#
_entry.id   AF-A0A1M5QZK0-F1
#
_cell.length_a   1.000
_cell.length_b   1.000
_cell.length_c   1.000
_cell.angle_alpha   90.00
_cell.angle_beta   90.00
_cell.angle_gamma   90.00
#
_symmetry.space_group_name_H-M   'P 1'
#
loop_
_entity.id
_entity.type
_entity.pdbx_description
1 polymer ?
#
loop_
_entity_poly.entity_id
_entity_poly.type
_entity_poly.pdbx_seq_one_letter_code
_entity_poly.pdbx_strand_id
1 'polypeptide(L)'
;MNIIFKTYICKKDKIKGFTLIELIIVIAILGILSAIVIPKYISYANSSSETACLSNRRIANSTYLMYLANGGLIIKDNYSGTSFLVNSGDLYDEVSCPSDGTFSWIVDSDGNAYISCSVHNPSKELGDIVLETMFNLFDLLKGKTDTEKATILGINNNNFSNDTYRAYILKNDFNGTWPTLSVDLPKKYEITINGSELKIMPFSNSKDLSDPVIYASTNTGNSWNSPVFYYPGKGWYIHKNSYNVYTGVTFSSYTGTDIKNLIDSKPSEWESLK
;
A
#
# COMPACT_ATOMS: atom_id res chain seq x y z
N MET A 1 0.01 -76.42 -54.01
CA MET A 1 0.44 -75.01 -53.88
C MET A 1 0.99 -74.84 -52.46
N ASN A 2 2.31 -74.89 -52.28
CA ASN A 2 2.95 -74.84 -50.96
C ASN A 2 3.18 -73.39 -50.55
N ILE A 3 2.57 -72.97 -49.43
CA ILE A 3 2.76 -71.64 -48.85
C ILE A 3 3.95 -71.73 -47.88
N ILE A 4 5.02 -71.03 -48.20
CA ILE A 4 6.24 -70.93 -47.38
C ILE A 4 5.98 -69.87 -46.28
N PHE A 5 5.95 -70.28 -45.02
CA PHE A 5 5.96 -69.36 -43.88
C PHE A 5 7.36 -68.76 -43.70
N LYS A 6 7.50 -67.45 -43.89
CA LYS A 6 8.73 -66.70 -43.64
C LYS A 6 8.73 -66.22 -42.18
N THR A 7 9.48 -66.89 -41.31
CA THR A 7 9.64 -66.49 -39.90
C THR A 7 10.54 -65.26 -39.81
N TYR A 8 9.98 -64.09 -39.52
CA TYR A 8 10.74 -62.89 -39.22
C TYR A 8 11.23 -62.95 -37.76
N ILE A 9 12.55 -63.09 -37.56
CA ILE A 9 13.17 -62.97 -36.23
C ILE A 9 13.30 -61.47 -35.92
N CYS A 10 12.48 -60.97 -34.99
CA CYS A 10 12.62 -59.61 -34.46
C CYS A 10 13.81 -59.58 -33.50
N LYS A 11 14.85 -58.83 -33.85
CA LYS A 11 16.05 -58.62 -33.02
C LYS A 11 15.60 -57.81 -31.79
N LYS A 12 15.62 -58.43 -30.59
CA LYS A 12 15.40 -57.71 -29.33
C LYS A 12 16.57 -56.73 -29.15
N ASP A 13 16.37 -55.46 -29.50
CA ASP A 13 17.27 -54.41 -29.05
C ASP A 13 17.25 -54.43 -27.51
N LYS A 14 18.43 -54.57 -26.90
CA LYS A 14 18.56 -54.51 -25.45
C LYS A 14 18.18 -53.09 -25.02
N ILE A 15 16.92 -52.92 -24.61
CA ILE A 15 16.46 -51.71 -23.93
C ILE A 15 17.35 -51.58 -22.69
N LYS A 16 18.28 -50.64 -22.73
CA LYS A 16 19.11 -50.30 -21.57
C LYS A 16 18.16 -49.71 -20.52
N GLY A 17 17.90 -50.47 -19.45
CA GLY A 17 17.13 -49.99 -18.30
C GLY A 17 17.94 -48.92 -17.56
N PHE A 18 17.24 -47.89 -17.08
CA PHE A 18 17.83 -46.84 -16.24
C PHE A 18 18.31 -47.46 -14.92
N THR A 19 19.50 -47.10 -14.44
CA THR A 19 19.99 -47.63 -13.17
C THR A 19 19.37 -46.89 -11.98
N LEU A 20 19.18 -47.60 -10.87
CA LEU A 20 18.61 -47.02 -9.65
C LEU A 20 19.51 -45.91 -9.09
N ILE A 21 20.83 -46.05 -9.27
CA ILE A 21 21.83 -45.05 -8.84
C ILE A 21 21.78 -43.78 -9.70
N GLU A 22 21.59 -43.90 -11.02
CA GLU A 22 21.39 -42.73 -11.90
C GLU A 22 20.19 -41.91 -11.45
N LEU A 23 19.10 -42.58 -11.04
CA LEU A 23 17.91 -41.87 -10.55
C LEU A 23 18.17 -41.16 -9.22
N ILE A 24 18.88 -41.81 -8.30
CA ILE A 24 19.21 -41.24 -6.98
C ILE A 24 20.10 -40.00 -7.10
N ILE A 25 21.08 -40.00 -8.01
CA ILE A 25 21.95 -38.83 -8.22
C ILE A 25 21.17 -37.67 -8.82
N VAL A 26 20.27 -37.93 -9.78
CA VAL A 26 19.45 -36.89 -10.41
C VAL A 26 18.55 -36.21 -9.39
N ILE A 27 17.83 -36.97 -8.55
CA ILE A 27 16.97 -36.38 -7.50
C ILE A 27 17.80 -35.64 -6.44
N ALA A 28 19.03 -36.10 -6.15
CA ALA A 28 19.92 -35.40 -5.22
C ALA A 28 20.32 -34.02 -5.77
N ILE A 29 20.72 -33.92 -7.04
CA ILE A 29 21.07 -32.65 -7.67
C ILE A 29 19.84 -31.72 -7.77
N LEU A 30 18.68 -32.25 -8.19
CA LEU A 30 17.42 -31.49 -8.24
C LEU A 30 17.00 -30.97 -6.86
N GLY A 31 17.24 -31.75 -5.80
CA GLY A 31 16.96 -31.34 -4.42
C GLY A 31 17.80 -30.14 -3.99
N ILE A 32 19.11 -30.17 -4.27
CA ILE A 32 20.03 -29.05 -3.94
C ILE A 32 19.64 -27.78 -4.70
N LEU A 33 19.35 -27.88 -6.00
CA LEU A 33 18.94 -26.73 -6.81
C LEU A 33 17.60 -26.14 -6.34
N SER A 34 16.60 -27.00 -6.08
CA SER A 34 15.26 -26.59 -5.67
C SER A 34 15.27 -25.84 -4.34
N ALA A 35 16.14 -26.22 -3.41
CA ALA A 35 16.27 -25.57 -2.10
C ALA A 35 16.61 -24.08 -2.19
N ILE A 36 17.40 -23.67 -3.19
CA ILE A 36 17.79 -22.26 -3.40
C ILE A 36 16.77 -21.53 -4.28
N VAL A 37 16.24 -22.22 -5.29
CA VAL A 37 15.40 -21.62 -6.33
C VAL A 37 14.00 -21.31 -5.82
N ILE A 38 13.36 -22.22 -5.08
CA ILE A 38 11.98 -22.07 -4.61
C ILE A 38 11.74 -20.79 -3.78
N PRO A 39 12.50 -20.50 -2.71
CA PRO A 39 12.26 -19.30 -1.90
C PRO A 39 12.46 -18.00 -2.69
N LYS A 40 13.44 -17.99 -3.61
CA LYS A 40 13.68 -16.84 -4.50
C LYS A 40 12.54 -16.65 -5.48
N TYR A 41 12.07 -17.74 -6.09
CA TYR A 41 10.95 -17.72 -7.02
C TYR A 41 9.67 -17.17 -6.37
N ILE A 42 9.34 -17.62 -5.15
CA ILE A 42 8.18 -17.12 -4.39
C ILE A 42 8.27 -15.60 -4.18
N SER A 43 9.45 -15.09 -3.80
CA SER A 43 9.64 -13.65 -3.63
C SER A 43 9.44 -12.87 -4.95
N TYR A 44 9.97 -13.37 -6.06
CA TYR A 44 9.80 -12.71 -7.36
C TYR A 44 8.35 -12.75 -7.85
N ALA A 45 7.68 -13.89 -7.68
CA ALA A 45 6.26 -14.03 -8.00
C ALA A 45 5.41 -13.03 -7.20
N ASN A 46 5.66 -12.90 -5.89
CA ASN A 46 4.94 -11.96 -5.03
C ASN A 46 5.16 -10.50 -5.48
N SER A 47 6.40 -10.08 -5.75
CA SER A 47 6.68 -8.71 -6.24
C SER A 47 6.08 -8.43 -7.62
N SER A 48 6.02 -9.44 -8.49
CA SER A 48 5.35 -9.32 -9.78
C SER A 48 3.85 -9.12 -9.60
N SER A 49 3.21 -9.92 -8.73
CA SER A 49 1.78 -9.79 -8.42
C SER A 49 1.44 -8.44 -7.79
N GLU A 50 2.31 -7.92 -6.92
CA GLU A 50 2.16 -6.59 -6.32
C GLU A 50 2.21 -5.47 -7.38
N THR A 51 3.20 -5.54 -8.28
CA THR A 51 3.37 -4.54 -9.36
C THR A 51 2.18 -4.57 -10.33
N ALA A 52 1.71 -5.76 -10.69
CA ALA A 52 0.54 -5.93 -11.54
C ALA A 52 -0.73 -5.42 -10.83
N CYS A 53 -0.90 -5.71 -9.55
CA CYS A 53 -2.00 -5.18 -8.74
C CYS A 53 -2.00 -3.64 -8.70
N LEU A 54 -0.85 -3.01 -8.49
CA LEU A 54 -0.68 -1.56 -8.54
C LEU A 54 -1.10 -0.97 -9.89
N SER A 55 -0.64 -1.56 -10.99
CA SER A 55 -1.04 -1.13 -12.35
C SER A 55 -2.55 -1.24 -12.55
N ASN A 56 -3.12 -2.35 -12.09
CA ASN A 56 -4.54 -2.64 -12.15
C ASN A 56 -5.39 -1.61 -11.37
N ARG A 57 -4.96 -1.24 -10.16
CA ARG A 57 -5.60 -0.14 -9.40
C ARG A 57 -5.52 1.19 -10.14
N ARG A 58 -4.39 1.54 -10.75
CA ARG A 58 -4.25 2.79 -11.51
C ARG A 58 -5.18 2.85 -12.72
N ILE A 59 -5.32 1.73 -13.44
CA ILE A 59 -6.26 1.61 -14.56
C ILE A 59 -7.67 1.86 -14.03
N ALA A 60 -8.07 1.15 -12.98
CA ALA A 60 -9.38 1.32 -12.36
C ALA A 60 -9.63 2.78 -11.94
N ASN A 61 -8.67 3.45 -11.31
CA ASN A 61 -8.81 4.85 -10.92
C ASN A 61 -8.94 5.79 -12.14
N SER A 62 -8.11 5.58 -13.15
CA SER A 62 -8.16 6.39 -14.39
C SER A 62 -9.50 6.22 -15.11
N THR A 63 -10.03 4.99 -15.16
CA THR A 63 -11.35 4.71 -15.72
C THR A 63 -12.46 5.34 -14.90
N TYR A 64 -12.35 5.35 -13.57
CA TYR A 64 -13.29 6.04 -12.70
C TYR A 64 -13.36 7.55 -12.98
N LEU A 65 -12.21 8.19 -13.13
CA LEU A 65 -12.14 9.61 -13.50
C LEU A 65 -12.77 9.86 -14.89
N MET A 66 -12.58 8.93 -15.84
CA MET A 66 -13.24 8.99 -17.14
C MET A 66 -14.76 8.85 -17.04
N TYR A 67 -15.24 7.91 -16.21
CA TYR A 67 -16.68 7.75 -15.94
C TYR A 67 -17.31 9.04 -15.42
N LEU A 68 -16.65 9.72 -14.47
CA LEU A 68 -17.12 11.03 -13.98
C LEU A 68 -17.09 12.09 -15.08
N ALA A 69 -16.03 12.14 -15.89
CA ALA A 69 -15.93 13.08 -17.02
C ALA A 69 -17.04 12.86 -18.07
N ASN A 70 -17.53 11.64 -18.23
CA ASN A 70 -18.64 11.27 -19.11
C ASN A 70 -20.03 11.55 -18.51
N GLY A 71 -20.10 12.23 -17.35
CA GLY A 71 -21.36 12.56 -16.68
C GLY A 71 -21.83 11.51 -15.66
N GLY A 72 -20.95 10.57 -15.31
CA GLY A 72 -21.17 9.64 -14.21
C GLY A 72 -21.37 10.35 -12.87
N LEU A 73 -22.21 9.78 -12.01
CA LEU A 73 -22.43 10.31 -10.66
C LEU A 73 -21.29 9.89 -9.74
N ILE A 74 -20.85 10.80 -8.85
CA ILE A 74 -19.95 10.46 -7.75
C ILE A 74 -20.65 9.43 -6.87
N ILE A 75 -20.06 8.24 -6.82
CA ILE A 75 -20.57 7.14 -6.01
C ILE A 75 -19.85 7.16 -4.67
N LYS A 76 -20.57 7.56 -3.63
CA LYS A 76 -20.02 7.77 -2.27
C LYS A 76 -20.00 6.50 -1.42
N ASP A 77 -20.52 5.39 -1.95
CA ASP A 77 -20.53 4.12 -1.23
C ASP A 77 -19.17 3.41 -1.35
N ASN A 78 -18.81 2.65 -0.33
CA ASN A 78 -17.63 1.78 -0.37
C ASN A 78 -17.91 0.63 -1.35
N TYR A 79 -17.42 0.73 -2.59
CA TYR A 79 -17.53 -0.35 -3.56
C TYR A 79 -16.45 -1.40 -3.34
N SER A 80 -16.84 -2.66 -3.56
CA SER A 80 -15.92 -3.79 -3.66
C SER A 80 -15.82 -4.24 -5.12
N GLY A 81 -14.60 -4.46 -5.60
CA GLY A 81 -14.33 -4.89 -6.98
C GLY A 81 -14.35 -3.76 -8.01
N THR A 82 -14.33 -4.08 -9.30
CA THR A 82 -14.39 -3.09 -10.40
C THR A 82 -15.63 -3.25 -11.27
N SER A 83 -16.52 -4.19 -10.93
CA SER A 83 -17.77 -4.48 -11.64
C SER A 83 -18.66 -3.26 -11.94
N PHE A 84 -18.65 -2.22 -11.10
CA PHE A 84 -19.39 -0.99 -11.39
C PHE A 84 -18.89 -0.32 -12.69
N LEU A 85 -17.57 -0.24 -12.90
CA LEU A 85 -16.98 0.38 -14.10
C LEU A 85 -17.19 -0.46 -15.35
N VAL A 86 -17.28 -1.78 -15.17
CA VAL A 86 -17.65 -2.71 -16.26
C VAL A 86 -19.11 -2.48 -16.64
N ASN A 87 -20.00 -2.39 -15.65
CA ASN A 87 -21.43 -2.15 -15.86
C ASN A 87 -21.73 -0.75 -16.43
N SER A 88 -20.89 0.25 -16.13
CA SER A 88 -21.00 1.58 -16.74
C SER A 88 -20.48 1.62 -18.19
N GLY A 89 -19.80 0.58 -18.65
CA GLY A 89 -19.22 0.49 -19.99
C GLY A 89 -17.89 1.23 -20.16
N ASP A 90 -17.35 1.80 -19.08
CA ASP A 90 -16.07 2.52 -19.10
C ASP A 90 -14.87 1.57 -18.97
N LEU A 91 -15.10 0.34 -18.53
CA LEU A 91 -14.12 -0.74 -18.45
C LEU A 91 -14.60 -1.95 -19.28
N TYR A 92 -13.73 -2.44 -20.16
CA TYR A 92 -14.05 -3.57 -21.04
C TYR A 92 -14.08 -4.92 -20.30
N ASP A 93 -13.26 -5.08 -19.26
CA ASP A 93 -13.13 -6.32 -18.49
C ASP A 93 -12.83 -6.00 -17.03
N GLU A 94 -13.27 -6.86 -16.10
CA GLU A 94 -13.04 -6.63 -14.69
C GLU A 94 -11.54 -6.70 -14.36
N VAL A 95 -11.01 -5.63 -13.76
CA VAL A 95 -9.64 -5.58 -13.30
C VAL A 95 -9.58 -6.16 -11.90
N SER A 96 -8.76 -7.21 -11.73
CA SER A 96 -8.63 -7.96 -10.47
C SER A 96 -7.20 -7.99 -9.96
N CYS A 97 -7.04 -8.38 -8.70
CA CYS A 97 -5.73 -8.61 -8.11
C CYS A 97 -5.20 -9.99 -8.53
N PRO A 98 -3.93 -10.10 -9.00
CA PRO A 98 -3.33 -11.39 -9.36
C PRO A 98 -3.14 -12.38 -8.18
N SER A 99 -3.24 -11.89 -6.95
CA SER A 99 -3.18 -12.69 -5.72
C SER A 99 -4.56 -12.82 -5.07
N ASP A 100 -5.64 -12.76 -5.86
CA ASP A 100 -7.03 -12.93 -5.43
C ASP A 100 -7.50 -11.93 -4.35
N GLY A 101 -6.87 -10.76 -4.31
CA GLY A 101 -7.28 -9.65 -3.45
C GLY A 101 -8.47 -8.86 -3.99
N THR A 102 -9.31 -8.37 -3.08
CA THR A 102 -10.48 -7.56 -3.39
C THR A 102 -10.09 -6.08 -3.41
N PHE A 103 -10.54 -5.35 -4.43
CA PHE A 103 -10.37 -3.89 -4.47
C PHE A 103 -11.46 -3.19 -3.66
N SER A 104 -11.08 -2.22 -2.83
CA SER A 104 -12.00 -1.39 -2.05
C SER A 104 -11.78 0.08 -2.36
N TRP A 105 -12.87 0.82 -2.53
CA TRP A 105 -12.86 2.19 -3.02
C TRP A 105 -13.28 3.17 -1.93
N ILE A 106 -12.55 4.27 -1.81
CA ILE A 106 -12.94 5.44 -1.01
C ILE A 106 -12.99 6.62 -1.98
N VAL A 107 -14.13 7.31 -2.03
CA VAL A 107 -14.33 8.45 -2.94
C VAL A 107 -14.58 9.69 -2.09
N ASP A 108 -13.79 10.75 -2.31
CA ASP A 108 -13.92 12.00 -1.58
C ASP A 108 -15.07 12.88 -2.09
N SER A 109 -15.27 14.04 -1.46
CA SER A 109 -16.33 14.99 -1.85
C SER A 109 -16.14 15.61 -3.23
N ASP A 110 -14.93 15.58 -3.76
CA ASP A 110 -14.55 16.19 -5.05
C ASP A 110 -14.58 15.17 -6.20
N GLY A 111 -14.80 13.89 -5.89
CA GLY A 111 -14.89 12.81 -6.85
C GLY A 111 -13.53 12.16 -7.17
N ASN A 112 -12.51 12.32 -6.32
CA ASN A 112 -11.30 11.53 -6.46
C ASN A 112 -11.50 10.16 -5.81
N ALA A 113 -11.12 9.09 -6.52
CA ALA A 113 -11.18 7.73 -6.00
C ALA A 113 -9.82 7.23 -5.52
N TYR A 114 -9.84 6.59 -4.36
CA TYR A 114 -8.72 5.91 -3.75
C TYR A 114 -9.02 4.42 -3.71
N ILE A 115 -8.22 3.64 -4.42
CA ILE A 115 -8.44 2.19 -4.57
C ILE A 115 -7.39 1.48 -3.74
N SER A 116 -7.86 0.63 -2.84
CA SER A 116 -7.03 -0.24 -2.01
C SER A 116 -7.23 -1.70 -2.41
N CYS A 117 -6.27 -2.57 -2.10
CA CYS A 117 -6.38 -4.01 -2.32
C CYS A 117 -6.21 -4.76 -0.99
N SER A 118 -7.02 -5.78 -0.73
CA SER A 118 -6.95 -6.57 0.51
C SER A 118 -5.68 -7.42 0.68
N VAL A 119 -4.93 -7.64 -0.41
CA VAL A 119 -3.73 -8.51 -0.42
C VAL A 119 -2.45 -7.73 -0.70
N HIS A 120 -2.48 -6.76 -1.61
CA HIS A 120 -1.31 -5.93 -1.92
C HIS A 120 -1.51 -4.55 -1.31
N ASN A 121 -0.74 -4.32 -0.26
CA ASN A 121 -0.95 -3.33 0.77
C ASN A 121 -1.12 -1.89 0.21
N PRO A 122 -2.24 -1.21 0.49
CA PRO A 122 -2.46 0.19 0.13
C PRO A 122 -1.63 1.16 0.98
N SER A 123 -0.89 0.69 1.98
CA SER A 123 -0.15 1.53 2.93
C SER A 123 0.68 2.62 2.25
N LYS A 124 1.52 2.27 1.27
CA LYS A 124 2.36 3.24 0.53
C LYS A 124 1.50 4.31 -0.17
N GLU A 125 0.40 3.91 -0.81
CA GLU A 125 -0.52 4.85 -1.47
C GLU A 125 -1.30 5.71 -0.47
N LEU A 126 -1.75 5.13 0.64
CA LEU A 126 -2.47 5.86 1.70
C LEU A 126 -1.61 6.94 2.34
N GLY A 127 -0.29 6.74 2.42
CA GLY A 127 0.64 7.78 2.83
C GLY A 127 0.64 8.98 1.88
N ASP A 128 0.63 8.74 0.56
CA ASP A 128 0.53 9.80 -0.45
C ASP A 128 -0.85 10.47 -0.41
N ILE A 129 -1.93 9.72 -0.22
CA ILE A 129 -3.30 10.26 -0.15
C ILE A 129 -3.47 11.19 1.06
N VAL A 130 -3.01 10.76 2.23
CA VAL A 130 -3.07 11.60 3.45
C VAL A 130 -2.16 12.83 3.31
N LEU A 131 -1.07 12.73 2.53
CA LEU A 131 -0.22 13.86 2.19
C LEU A 131 -0.92 14.85 1.26
N GLU A 132 -1.52 14.36 0.17
CA GLU A 132 -2.20 15.16 -0.84
C GLU A 132 -3.42 15.88 -0.27
N THR A 133 -4.26 15.18 0.52
CA THR A 133 -5.41 15.80 1.22
C THR A 133 -4.99 16.98 2.11
N MET A 134 -3.86 16.84 2.81
CA MET A 134 -3.32 17.93 3.63
C MET A 134 -2.85 19.11 2.77
N PHE A 135 -2.20 18.85 1.62
CA PHE A 135 -1.81 19.90 0.70
C PHE A 135 -3.00 20.60 0.03
N ASN A 136 -4.04 19.86 -0.35
CA ASN A 136 -5.27 20.42 -0.91
C ASN A 136 -5.93 21.39 0.08
N LEU A 137 -6.00 21.02 1.36
CA LEU A 137 -6.45 21.94 2.41
C LEU A 137 -5.55 23.18 2.50
N PHE A 138 -4.23 22.99 2.50
CA PHE A 138 -3.30 24.12 2.57
C PHE A 138 -3.47 25.10 1.41
N ASP A 139 -3.63 24.60 0.19
CA ASP A 139 -3.87 25.41 -0.99
C ASP A 139 -5.23 26.12 -0.93
N LEU A 140 -6.27 25.46 -0.41
CA LEU A 140 -7.58 26.06 -0.18
C LEU A 140 -7.53 27.25 0.79
N LEU A 141 -6.72 27.13 1.85
CA LEU A 141 -6.57 28.16 2.88
C LEU A 141 -5.57 29.27 2.49
N LYS A 142 -4.70 29.02 1.51
CA LYS A 142 -3.64 29.95 1.13
C LYS A 142 -4.23 31.22 0.53
N GLY A 143 -3.72 32.38 0.97
CA GLY A 143 -4.19 33.69 0.51
C GLY A 143 -5.59 34.09 1.00
N LYS A 144 -6.26 33.28 1.82
CA LYS A 144 -7.54 33.62 2.47
C LYS A 144 -7.32 34.46 3.72
N THR A 145 -8.27 35.34 4.01
CA THR A 145 -8.34 36.08 5.28
C THR A 145 -8.67 35.13 6.44
N ASP A 146 -8.41 35.55 7.68
CA ASP A 146 -8.71 34.72 8.86
C ASP A 146 -10.20 34.38 8.96
N THR A 147 -11.10 35.29 8.60
CA THR A 147 -12.55 35.05 8.59
C THR A 147 -12.95 34.01 7.55
N GLU A 148 -12.37 34.05 6.35
CA GLU A 148 -12.61 33.04 5.32
C GLU A 148 -12.06 31.66 5.74
N LYS A 149 -10.85 31.61 6.30
CA LYS A 149 -10.27 30.36 6.83
C LYS A 149 -11.15 29.77 7.92
N ALA A 150 -11.64 30.59 8.84
CA ALA A 150 -12.52 30.14 9.92
C ALA A 150 -13.83 29.56 9.36
N THR A 151 -14.39 30.20 8.33
CA THR A 151 -15.60 29.74 7.64
C THR A 151 -15.38 28.40 6.93
N ILE A 152 -14.28 28.26 6.18
CA ILE A 152 -13.90 27.02 5.48
C ILE A 152 -13.72 25.88 6.49
N LEU A 153 -12.95 26.13 7.56
CA LEU A 153 -12.65 25.13 8.58
C LEU A 153 -13.85 24.83 9.50
N GLY A 154 -14.94 25.60 9.40
CA GLY A 154 -16.12 25.44 10.25
C GLY A 154 -15.86 25.77 11.71
N ILE A 155 -14.95 26.72 11.99
CA ILE A 155 -14.60 27.18 13.34
C ILE A 155 -15.10 28.60 13.58
N ASN A 156 -15.35 28.93 14.84
CA ASN A 156 -15.82 30.25 15.29
C ASN A 156 -14.73 31.09 15.97
N ASN A 157 -13.47 30.68 15.83
CA ASN A 157 -12.30 31.32 16.42
C ASN A 157 -11.15 31.37 15.40
N ASN A 158 -10.04 32.04 15.75
CA ASN A 158 -8.86 32.13 14.87
C ASN A 158 -7.80 31.08 15.23
N ASN A 159 -8.20 29.90 15.71
CA ASN A 159 -7.28 28.82 16.08
C ASN A 159 -6.92 27.95 14.86
N PHE A 160 -6.06 28.46 13.99
CA PHE A 160 -5.57 27.74 12.81
C PHE A 160 -4.39 26.85 13.19
N SER A 161 -4.68 25.75 13.88
CA SER A 161 -3.70 24.79 14.38
C SER A 161 -3.76 23.46 13.64
N ASN A 162 -2.75 22.64 13.86
CA ASN A 162 -2.71 21.24 13.45
C ASN A 162 -4.04 20.50 13.72
N ASP A 163 -4.59 20.66 14.92
CA ASP A 163 -5.77 19.92 15.35
C ASP A 163 -7.01 20.37 14.57
N THR A 164 -7.10 21.66 14.26
CA THR A 164 -8.15 22.22 13.41
C THR A 164 -8.08 21.68 11.99
N TYR A 165 -6.89 21.64 11.38
CA TYR A 165 -6.70 21.10 10.03
C TYR A 165 -7.04 19.61 9.99
N ARG A 166 -6.58 18.85 10.98
CA ARG A 166 -6.88 17.43 11.12
C ARG A 166 -8.38 17.18 11.30
N ALA A 167 -9.07 17.98 12.11
CA ALA A 167 -10.51 17.85 12.32
C ALA A 167 -11.30 18.10 11.02
N TYR A 168 -10.88 19.07 10.21
CA TYR A 168 -11.48 19.33 8.90
C TYR A 168 -11.30 18.13 7.97
N ILE A 169 -10.07 17.67 7.77
CA ILE A 169 -9.77 16.58 6.84
C ILE A 169 -10.40 15.27 7.29
N LEU A 170 -10.34 14.97 8.59
CA LEU A 170 -10.96 13.78 9.14
C LEU A 170 -12.47 13.74 8.87
N LYS A 171 -13.14 14.88 8.94
CA LYS A 171 -14.60 14.98 8.71
C LYS A 171 -14.96 14.92 7.22
N ASN A 172 -14.22 15.63 6.36
CA ASN A 172 -14.60 15.81 4.96
C ASN A 172 -14.04 14.73 4.04
N ASP A 173 -12.83 14.23 4.33
CA ASP A 173 -12.09 13.33 3.43
C ASP A 173 -12.00 11.88 3.95
N PHE A 174 -12.19 11.68 5.26
CA PHE A 174 -12.03 10.36 5.90
C PHE A 174 -13.23 9.91 6.76
N ASN A 175 -14.40 10.52 6.58
CA ASN A 175 -15.67 10.10 7.23
C ASN A 175 -15.57 9.89 8.75
N GLY A 176 -14.72 10.64 9.44
CA GLY A 176 -14.53 10.58 10.89
C GLY A 176 -13.49 9.57 11.38
N THR A 177 -12.86 8.77 10.52
CA THR A 177 -11.87 7.76 10.93
C THR A 177 -10.63 7.75 10.04
N TRP A 178 -9.45 7.91 10.63
CA TRP A 178 -8.18 7.84 9.89
C TRP A 178 -7.94 6.45 9.28
N PRO A 179 -7.31 6.36 8.09
CA PRO A 179 -6.97 5.09 7.46
C PRO A 179 -6.06 4.23 8.34
N THR A 180 -6.21 2.91 8.27
CA THR A 180 -5.35 1.96 8.99
C THR A 180 -4.11 1.62 8.16
N LEU A 181 -2.93 1.64 8.80
CA LEU A 181 -1.69 1.16 8.24
C LEU A 181 -1.60 -0.37 8.41
N SER A 182 -1.92 -1.10 7.35
CA SER A 182 -1.87 -2.58 7.33
C SER A 182 -0.52 -3.12 6.88
N VAL A 183 0.57 -2.75 7.54
CA VAL A 183 1.94 -3.23 7.22
C VAL A 183 2.34 -4.42 8.10
N ASP A 184 3.09 -5.37 7.52
CA ASP A 184 3.80 -6.39 8.29
C ASP A 184 4.93 -5.71 9.08
N LEU A 185 4.63 -5.28 10.30
CA LEU A 185 5.67 -4.80 11.20
C LEU A 185 6.66 -5.96 11.46
N PRO A 186 7.99 -5.74 11.33
CA PRO A 186 8.93 -6.82 11.53
C PRO A 186 8.75 -7.40 12.94
N LYS A 187 8.46 -8.70 13.02
CA LYS A 187 8.26 -9.44 14.30
C LYS A 187 9.41 -9.21 15.31
N LYS A 188 10.59 -8.84 14.81
CA LYS A 188 11.79 -8.48 15.56
C LYS A 188 11.61 -7.29 16.53
N TYR A 189 10.68 -6.38 16.27
CA TYR A 189 10.54 -5.14 17.05
C TYR A 189 9.52 -5.21 18.18
N GLU A 190 8.82 -6.34 18.37
CA GLU A 190 7.85 -6.56 19.47
C GLU A 190 6.97 -5.33 19.77
N ILE A 191 6.58 -4.57 18.74
CA ILE A 191 5.69 -3.43 18.95
C ILE A 191 4.34 -4.05 19.27
N THR A 192 4.09 -4.24 20.57
CA THR A 192 2.81 -4.69 21.08
C THR A 192 1.85 -3.55 20.86
N ILE A 193 1.28 -3.52 19.66
CA ILE A 193 0.02 -2.85 19.42
C ILE A 193 -0.96 -3.65 20.28
N ASN A 194 -1.23 -3.21 21.50
CA ASN A 194 -2.08 -3.89 22.50
C ASN A 194 -3.53 -4.01 21.99
N GLY A 195 -3.76 -4.80 20.94
CA GLY A 195 -5.02 -4.88 20.19
C GLY A 195 -5.40 -3.61 19.42
N SER A 196 -4.55 -2.58 19.36
CA SER A 196 -4.85 -1.33 18.63
C SER A 196 -4.34 -1.38 17.19
N GLU A 197 -4.98 -0.63 16.29
CA GLU A 197 -4.52 -0.50 14.90
C GLU A 197 -3.64 0.74 14.75
N LEU A 198 -2.61 0.67 13.89
CA LEU A 198 -1.86 1.86 13.50
C LEU A 198 -2.69 2.70 12.54
N LYS A 199 -2.91 3.98 12.86
CA LYS A 199 -3.66 4.92 12.03
C LYS A 199 -2.71 5.87 11.33
N ILE A 200 -2.89 6.05 10.03
CA ILE A 200 -2.13 6.97 9.16
C ILE A 200 -2.68 8.37 9.38
N MET A 201 -1.81 9.31 9.72
CA MET A 201 -2.21 10.62 10.17
C MET A 201 -1.26 11.71 9.66
N PRO A 202 -1.79 12.89 9.30
CA PRO A 202 -0.99 14.04 8.98
C PRO A 202 -0.71 14.87 10.24
N PHE A 203 0.45 15.50 10.29
CA PHE A 203 0.79 16.51 11.28
C PHE A 203 1.40 17.71 10.57
N SER A 204 1.04 18.92 11.01
CA SER A 204 1.72 20.13 10.56
C SER A 204 1.95 21.09 11.70
N ASN A 205 3.22 21.41 11.93
CA ASN A 205 3.65 22.48 12.82
C ASN A 205 3.80 23.83 12.07
N SER A 206 3.59 23.84 10.75
CA SER A 206 3.88 25.01 9.94
C SER A 206 2.74 26.02 9.97
N LYS A 207 3.04 27.25 10.41
CA LYS A 207 2.15 28.42 10.20
C LYS A 207 2.02 28.77 8.71
N ASP A 208 2.99 28.34 7.91
CA ASP A 208 3.08 28.66 6.47
C ASP A 208 2.30 27.66 5.61
N LEU A 209 1.55 26.72 6.23
CA LEU A 209 0.74 25.71 5.54
C LEU A 209 1.57 24.92 4.54
N SER A 210 2.70 24.40 5.01
CA SER A 210 3.70 23.75 4.17
C SER A 210 4.26 22.50 4.83
N ASP A 211 4.65 21.54 4.01
CA ASP A 211 5.49 20.38 4.34
C ASP A 211 5.03 19.57 5.58
N PRO A 212 3.82 18.97 5.52
CA PRO A 212 3.29 18.17 6.61
C PRO A 212 4.07 16.86 6.78
N VAL A 213 4.10 16.37 8.02
CA VAL A 213 4.63 15.07 8.40
C VAL A 213 3.51 14.05 8.32
N ILE A 214 3.73 12.96 7.58
CA ILE A 214 2.82 11.82 7.58
C ILE A 214 3.43 10.70 8.44
N TYR A 215 2.67 10.24 9.41
CA TYR A 215 3.12 9.24 10.39
C TYR A 215 2.01 8.24 10.69
N ALA A 216 2.36 7.14 11.34
CA ALA A 216 1.40 6.18 11.84
C ALA A 216 1.53 5.97 13.35
N SER A 217 0.42 5.98 14.07
CA SER A 217 0.41 5.76 15.52
C SER A 217 -0.89 5.09 15.96
N THR A 218 -0.87 4.44 17.13
CA THR A 218 -2.07 3.89 17.77
C THR A 218 -2.87 4.97 18.51
N ASN A 219 -2.23 6.07 18.85
CA ASN A 219 -2.87 7.20 19.48
C ASN A 219 -3.27 8.22 18.41
N THR A 220 -4.57 8.43 18.26
CA THR A 220 -5.15 9.35 17.27
C THR A 220 -5.29 10.79 17.79
N GLY A 221 -5.02 11.01 19.08
CA GLY A 221 -5.12 12.30 19.77
C GLY A 221 -3.78 13.03 19.90
N ASN A 222 -3.61 13.75 21.01
CA ASN A 222 -2.49 14.68 21.27
C ASN A 222 -1.19 13.96 21.66
N SER A 223 -0.72 13.05 20.81
CA SER A 223 0.54 12.33 20.99
C SER A 223 1.40 12.47 19.74
N TRP A 224 2.40 13.35 19.81
CA TRP A 224 3.32 13.67 18.71
C TRP A 224 4.60 12.84 18.79
N ASN A 225 4.43 11.56 19.10
CA ASN A 225 5.49 10.56 19.11
C ASN A 225 5.04 9.40 18.21
N SER A 226 5.91 9.03 17.27
CA SER A 226 5.67 7.89 16.40
C SER A 226 6.98 7.19 16.06
N PRO A 227 6.97 5.85 16.00
CA PRO A 227 8.07 5.08 15.45
C PRO A 227 8.02 4.98 13.92
N VAL A 228 6.88 5.28 13.28
CA VAL A 228 6.60 4.96 11.88
C VAL A 228 6.25 6.23 11.11
N PHE A 229 7.05 6.52 10.09
CA PHE A 229 6.89 7.70 9.24
C PHE A 229 6.80 7.32 7.77
N TYR A 230 6.07 8.13 7.03
CA TYR A 230 5.95 7.99 5.59
C TYR A 230 6.96 8.88 4.87
N TYR A 231 7.70 8.28 3.94
CA TYR A 231 8.61 8.96 3.03
C TYR A 231 7.95 8.99 1.63
N PRO A 232 7.47 10.16 1.16
CA PRO A 232 6.84 10.30 -0.15
C PRO A 232 7.71 9.74 -1.29
N GLY A 233 7.14 8.85 -2.10
CA GLY A 233 7.84 8.14 -3.18
C GLY A 233 8.68 6.93 -2.76
N LYS A 234 9.20 6.88 -1.52
CA LYS A 234 9.97 5.72 -1.02
C LYS A 234 9.10 4.71 -0.26
N GLY A 235 8.13 5.17 0.53
CA GLY A 235 7.22 4.32 1.31
C GLY A 235 7.35 4.54 2.81
N TRP A 236 6.90 3.57 3.60
CA TRP A 236 6.91 3.64 5.06
C TRP A 236 8.26 3.23 5.65
N TYR A 237 8.66 3.90 6.71
CA TYR A 237 9.89 3.65 7.45
C TYR A 237 9.60 3.56 8.95
N ILE A 238 10.32 2.67 9.63
CA ILE A 238 10.28 2.51 11.07
C ILE A 238 11.65 2.77 11.69
N HIS A 239 11.67 3.45 12.84
CA HIS A 239 12.88 3.65 13.64
C HIS A 239 13.17 2.39 14.47
N LYS A 240 14.38 1.84 14.33
CA LYS A 240 14.75 0.53 14.88
C LYS A 240 14.90 0.49 16.40
N ASN A 241 15.06 1.65 17.06
CA ASN A 241 15.20 1.72 18.52
C ASN A 241 13.87 1.99 19.25
N SER A 242 12.74 1.93 18.55
CA SER A 242 11.42 2.13 19.14
C SER A 242 10.86 0.80 19.66
N TYR A 243 11.10 0.52 20.94
CA TYR A 243 10.66 -0.71 21.62
C TYR A 243 9.21 -0.64 22.12
N ASN A 244 8.54 0.52 22.04
CA ASN A 244 7.10 0.69 22.26
C ASN A 244 6.54 1.94 21.52
N VAL A 245 5.22 2.12 21.51
CA VAL A 245 4.52 3.26 20.86
C VAL A 245 4.89 4.63 21.49
N TYR A 246 5.60 4.66 22.61
CA TYR A 246 5.98 5.85 23.36
C TYR A 246 7.49 6.18 23.29
N THR A 247 8.29 5.39 22.56
CA THR A 247 9.75 5.52 22.39
C THR A 247 10.14 5.72 20.93
N GLY A 248 9.27 6.39 20.17
CA GLY A 248 9.55 6.88 18.82
C GLY A 248 10.18 8.27 18.81
N VAL A 249 10.21 8.86 17.62
CA VAL A 249 10.71 10.22 17.40
C VAL A 249 9.61 11.19 17.84
N THR A 250 9.92 12.13 18.74
CA THR A 250 9.03 13.27 19.00
C THR A 250 9.14 14.25 17.84
N PHE A 251 8.07 14.41 17.07
CA PHE A 251 8.09 15.14 15.80
C PHE A 251 7.25 16.42 15.82
N SER A 252 6.76 16.87 16.98
CA SER A 252 5.93 18.08 17.09
C SER A 252 6.63 19.35 16.58
N SER A 253 7.97 19.36 16.53
CA SER A 253 8.77 20.46 16.00
C SER A 253 9.30 20.21 14.58
N TYR A 254 8.99 19.07 13.96
CA TYR A 254 9.60 18.61 12.72
C TYR A 254 8.68 18.88 11.53
N THR A 255 9.27 19.14 10.37
CA THR A 255 8.61 19.18 9.06
C THR A 255 8.75 17.83 8.34
N GLY A 256 7.98 17.63 7.26
CA GLY A 256 8.13 16.47 6.40
C GLY A 256 9.56 16.32 5.87
N THR A 257 10.23 17.43 5.56
CA THR A 257 11.63 17.46 5.13
C THR A 257 12.60 17.08 6.23
N ASP A 258 12.38 17.53 7.47
CA ASP A 258 13.23 17.13 8.61
C ASP A 258 13.19 15.62 8.83
N ILE A 259 12.01 15.00 8.70
CA ILE A 259 11.86 13.55 8.81
C ILE A 259 12.58 12.83 7.68
N LYS A 260 12.48 13.30 6.43
CA LYS A 260 13.23 12.73 5.29
C LYS A 260 14.74 12.80 5.53
N ASN A 261 15.24 13.95 6.00
CA ASN A 261 16.65 14.14 6.30
C ASN A 261 17.11 13.22 7.45
N LEU A 262 16.26 13.00 8.46
CA LEU A 262 16.53 12.10 9.56
C LEU A 262 16.64 10.64 9.09
N ILE A 263 15.81 10.24 8.13
CA ILE A 263 15.85 8.91 7.50
C ILE A 263 17.11 8.76 6.65
N ASP A 264 17.37 9.72 5.76
CA ASP A 264 18.48 9.65 4.80
C ASP A 264 19.86 9.79 5.45
N SER A 265 19.99 10.58 6.53
CA SER A 265 21.27 10.77 7.24
C SER A 265 21.68 9.58 8.11
N LYS A 266 20.74 8.69 8.47
CA LYS A 266 20.97 7.59 9.41
C LYS A 266 20.34 6.26 8.97
N PRO A 267 20.67 5.72 7.79
CA PRO A 267 20.04 4.50 7.26
C PRO A 267 20.21 3.27 8.17
N SER A 268 21.21 3.25 9.05
CA SER A 268 21.40 2.20 10.06
C SER A 268 20.29 2.20 11.12
N GLU A 269 19.71 3.35 11.45
CA GLU A 269 18.65 3.51 12.46
C GLU A 269 17.24 3.29 11.91
N TRP A 270 17.08 3.23 10.58
CA TRP A 270 15.78 3.12 9.92
C TRP A 270 15.64 1.83 9.13
N GLU A 271 14.41 1.30 9.07
CA GLU A 271 14.04 0.15 8.26
C GLU A 271 12.84 0.49 7.39
N SER A 272 12.89 0.13 6.11
CA SER A 272 11.75 0.29 5.21
C SER A 272 10.73 -0.82 5.50
N LEU A 273 9.48 -0.41 5.71
CA LEU A 273 8.33 -1.31 5.77
C LEU A 273 7.86 -1.56 4.33
N LYS A 274 7.83 -2.83 3.94
CA LYS A 274 7.32 -3.29 2.64
C LYS A 274 5.92 -3.87 2.83
#